data_AF-A0A3M1FZR2-F1
#
_entry.id   AF-A0A3M1FZR2-F1
#
_cell.length_a   1.000
_cell.length_b   1.000
_cell.length_c   1.000
_cell.angle_alpha   90.00
_cell.angle_beta   90.00
_cell.angle_gamma   90.00
#
_symmetry.space_group_name_H-M   'P 1'
#
loop_
_entity.id
_entity.type
_entity.pdbx_description
1 polymer ?
#
loop_
_entity_poly.entity_id
_entity_poly.type
_entity_poly.pdbx_seq_one_letter_code
_entity_poly.pdbx_strand_id
1 'polypeptide(L)'
;AQVMRRTGRIDILVNNAGFFNVARRPFWEIDLAEWDRIVSINIHTVFLCARAAAQPMRAQKSGRIVNISSNVVTFGMPNLMHYVAAKAAVVGMTRAMASELGPFGITVNAVAPGLVATPAARQSASQAIFDHALDKQRLKHVLTPDDVAAAVSCFCLPESRSITGQTLLVNGGDGFGGV
;
A
#
# COMPACT_ATOMS: atom_id res chain seq x y z
N ALA A 1 -22.05 1.70 4.50
CA ALA A 1 -23.49 1.37 4.61
C ALA A 1 -24.09 0.78 3.33
N GLN A 2 -23.96 1.42 2.16
CA GLN A 2 -24.55 0.92 0.91
C GLN A 2 -24.03 -0.46 0.47
N VAL A 3 -22.71 -0.71 0.56
CA VAL A 3 -22.11 -2.02 0.24
C VAL A 3 -22.71 -3.12 1.13
N MET A 4 -22.67 -2.96 2.45
CA MET A 4 -23.27 -3.91 3.40
C MET A 4 -24.76 -4.18 3.13
N ARG A 5 -25.55 -3.17 2.76
CA ARG A 5 -26.96 -3.37 2.40
C ARG A 5 -27.16 -4.22 1.15
N ARG A 6 -26.20 -4.19 0.20
CA ARG A 6 -26.27 -4.93 -1.07
C ARG A 6 -25.71 -6.34 -0.95
N THR A 7 -24.62 -6.51 -0.20
CA THR A 7 -23.86 -7.78 -0.16
C THR A 7 -24.09 -8.57 1.12
N GLY A 8 -24.58 -7.95 2.20
CA GLY A 8 -24.71 -8.55 3.53
C GLY A 8 -23.39 -8.81 4.25
N ARG A 9 -22.26 -8.75 3.55
CA ARG A 9 -20.91 -9.06 4.05
C ARG A 9 -19.82 -8.25 3.36
N ILE A 10 -18.67 -8.14 4.02
CA ILE A 10 -17.42 -7.65 3.45
C ILE A 10 -16.34 -8.65 3.85
N ASP A 11 -15.73 -9.28 2.85
CA ASP A 11 -14.69 -10.31 3.03
C ASP A 11 -13.28 -9.75 2.82
N ILE A 12 -13.14 -8.84 1.86
CA ILE A 12 -11.86 -8.31 1.42
C ILE A 12 -11.97 -6.79 1.34
N LEU A 13 -10.98 -6.11 1.92
CA LEU A 13 -10.72 -4.69 1.71
C LEU A 13 -9.33 -4.52 1.10
N VAL A 14 -9.24 -3.83 -0.03
CA VAL A 14 -7.96 -3.39 -0.62
C VAL A 14 -7.88 -1.87 -0.51
N ASN A 15 -7.03 -1.37 0.38
CA ASN A 15 -6.75 0.06 0.50
C ASN A 15 -5.69 0.47 -0.52
N ASN A 16 -6.14 0.84 -1.72
CA ASN A 16 -5.29 1.31 -2.82
C ASN A 16 -5.28 2.84 -3.00
N ALA A 17 -6.19 3.56 -2.35
CA ALA A 17 -6.24 5.02 -2.46
C ALA A 17 -4.90 5.63 -2.01
N GLY A 18 -4.29 6.43 -2.87
CA GLY A 18 -3.00 7.05 -2.60
C GLY A 18 -2.74 8.22 -3.53
N PHE A 19 -1.96 9.17 -3.06
CA PHE A 19 -1.58 10.37 -3.80
C PHE A 19 -0.06 10.51 -3.79
N PHE A 20 0.52 10.54 -4.98
CA PHE A 20 1.96 10.65 -5.21
C PHE A 20 2.34 11.92 -6.00
N ASN A 21 1.38 12.61 -6.62
CA ASN A 21 1.65 13.77 -7.47
C ASN A 21 1.94 15.02 -6.64
N VAL A 22 3.09 15.04 -5.97
CA VAL A 22 3.62 16.16 -5.18
C VAL A 22 4.91 16.68 -5.78
N ALA A 23 5.17 17.96 -5.55
CA ALA A 23 6.41 18.57 -5.97
C ALA A 23 7.58 17.96 -5.19
N ARG A 24 8.67 17.64 -5.90
CA ARG A 24 9.89 17.17 -5.26
C ARG A 24 10.63 18.36 -4.65
N ARG A 25 10.70 18.44 -3.33
CA ARG A 25 11.49 19.45 -2.62
C ARG A 25 12.07 18.92 -1.31
N PRO A 26 13.16 19.51 -0.79
CA PRO A 26 13.69 19.14 0.52
C PRO A 26 12.64 19.30 1.64
N PHE A 27 12.79 18.53 2.73
CA PHE A 27 11.74 18.47 3.75
C PHE A 27 11.48 19.80 4.45
N TRP A 28 12.48 20.67 4.54
CA TRP A 28 12.37 22.01 5.13
C TRP A 28 11.62 23.03 4.24
N GLU A 29 11.24 22.65 3.02
CA GLU A 29 10.45 23.48 2.09
C GLU A 29 9.02 22.92 1.87
N ILE A 30 8.67 21.81 2.53
CA ILE A 30 7.32 21.26 2.49
C ILE A 30 6.44 22.11 3.38
N ASP A 31 5.46 22.79 2.78
CA ASP A 31 4.47 23.54 3.54
C ASP A 31 3.45 22.61 4.22
N LEU A 32 2.80 23.15 5.25
CA LEU A 32 1.86 22.38 6.06
C LEU A 32 0.64 21.90 5.24
N ALA A 33 0.21 22.66 4.23
CA ALA A 33 -0.95 22.29 3.41
C ALA A 33 -0.64 21.07 2.52
N GLU A 34 0.56 20.99 1.96
CA GLU A 34 1.04 19.83 1.21
C GLU A 34 1.21 18.61 2.13
N TRP A 35 1.77 18.81 3.33
CA TRP A 35 1.85 17.78 4.36
C TRP A 35 0.47 17.20 4.72
N ASP A 36 -0.47 18.08 5.08
CA ASP A 36 -1.82 17.70 5.49
C ASP A 36 -2.56 16.98 4.37
N ARG A 37 -2.37 17.41 3.12
CA ARG A 37 -2.94 16.74 1.94
C ARG A 37 -2.39 15.32 1.79
N ILE A 38 -1.09 15.14 1.95
CA ILE A 38 -0.46 13.81 1.86
C ILE A 38 -0.95 12.88 2.96
N VAL A 39 -1.01 13.36 4.20
CA VAL A 39 -1.55 12.62 5.36
C VAL A 39 -3.02 12.26 5.12
N SER A 40 -3.84 13.23 4.72
CA SER A 40 -5.26 13.01 4.51
C SER A 40 -5.52 11.92 3.47
N ILE A 41 -4.85 11.98 2.32
CA ILE A 41 -5.12 11.03 1.24
C ILE A 41 -4.49 9.65 1.51
N ASN A 42 -3.27 9.58 2.04
CA ASN A 42 -2.55 8.30 2.18
C ASN A 42 -2.77 7.62 3.54
N ILE A 43 -3.10 8.36 4.60
CA ILE A 43 -3.25 7.81 5.96
C ILE A 43 -4.74 7.77 6.37
N HIS A 44 -5.47 8.89 6.27
CA HIS A 44 -6.87 8.90 6.74
C HIS A 44 -7.75 7.94 5.94
N THR A 45 -7.54 7.82 4.63
CA THR A 45 -8.31 6.89 3.79
C THR A 45 -8.15 5.44 4.26
N VAL A 46 -6.91 5.00 4.54
CA VAL A 46 -6.60 3.66 5.05
C VAL A 46 -7.31 3.43 6.39
N PHE A 47 -7.18 4.39 7.31
CA PHE A 47 -7.82 4.30 8.63
C PHE A 47 -9.35 4.21 8.52
N LEU A 48 -9.97 5.12 7.79
CA LEU A 48 -11.43 5.22 7.72
C LEU A 48 -12.04 3.99 7.04
N CYS A 49 -11.44 3.52 5.95
CA CYS A 49 -11.89 2.33 5.24
C CYS A 49 -11.69 1.06 6.09
N ALA A 50 -10.51 0.90 6.71
CA ALA A 50 -10.25 -0.26 7.57
C ALA A 50 -11.18 -0.27 8.79
N ARG A 51 -11.40 0.87 9.45
CA ARG A 51 -12.34 1.00 10.57
C ARG A 51 -13.75 0.59 10.17
N ALA A 52 -14.21 1.03 8.99
CA ALA A 52 -15.54 0.71 8.48
C ALA A 52 -15.69 -0.78 8.12
N ALA A 53 -14.65 -1.41 7.56
CA ALA A 53 -14.66 -2.83 7.19
C ALA A 53 -14.45 -3.77 8.39
N ALA A 54 -13.68 -3.34 9.39
CA ALA A 54 -13.36 -4.14 10.57
C ALA A 54 -14.62 -4.48 11.39
N GLN A 55 -15.62 -3.59 11.46
CA GLN A 55 -16.85 -3.87 12.20
C GLN A 55 -17.59 -5.12 11.66
N PRO A 56 -18.00 -5.20 10.38
CA PRO A 56 -18.64 -6.39 9.85
C PRO A 56 -17.69 -7.59 9.79
N MET A 57 -16.40 -7.42 9.51
CA MET A 57 -15.45 -8.55 9.48
C MET A 57 -15.30 -9.21 10.87
N ARG A 58 -15.25 -8.42 11.95
CA ARG A 58 -15.19 -8.96 13.33
C ARG A 58 -16.45 -9.74 13.70
N ALA A 59 -17.62 -9.27 13.28
CA ALA A 59 -18.87 -10.00 13.46
C ALA A 59 -18.88 -11.34 12.70
N GLN A 60 -18.29 -11.36 11.50
CA GLN A 60 -18.14 -12.57 10.68
C GLN A 60 -17.03 -13.52 11.16
N LYS A 61 -16.13 -13.05 12.02
CA LYS A 61 -14.88 -13.74 12.41
C LYS A 61 -14.02 -14.17 11.20
N SER A 62 -14.04 -13.34 10.15
CA SER A 62 -13.30 -13.56 8.92
C SER A 62 -13.10 -12.26 8.17
N GLY A 63 -11.95 -12.11 7.52
CA GLY A 63 -11.67 -10.98 6.65
C GLY A 63 -10.22 -10.94 6.16
N ARG A 64 -9.99 -10.17 5.11
CA ARG A 64 -8.68 -9.85 4.54
C ARG A 64 -8.58 -8.36 4.31
N ILE A 65 -7.57 -7.71 4.85
CA ILE A 65 -7.25 -6.31 4.57
C ILE A 65 -5.87 -6.26 3.92
N VAL A 66 -5.79 -5.67 2.73
CA VAL A 66 -4.52 -5.47 2.01
C VAL A 66 -4.32 -3.99 1.76
N ASN A 67 -3.23 -3.42 2.28
CA ASN A 67 -2.90 -2.01 2.13
C ASN A 67 -1.81 -1.81 1.08
N ILE A 68 -1.96 -0.80 0.22
CA ILE A 68 -0.93 -0.47 -0.77
C ILE A 68 0.02 0.60 -0.21
N SER A 69 1.21 0.15 0.20
CA SER A 69 2.33 0.99 0.60
C SER A 69 3.20 1.35 -0.63
N SER A 70 4.52 1.40 -0.50
CA SER A 70 5.48 1.63 -1.58
C SER A 70 6.88 1.19 -1.18
N ASN A 71 7.70 0.75 -2.15
CA ASN A 71 9.09 0.37 -1.90
C ASN A 71 9.97 1.55 -1.45
N VAL A 72 9.54 2.81 -1.66
CA VAL A 72 10.32 4.00 -1.24
C VAL A 72 10.62 4.03 0.26
N VAL A 73 9.84 3.29 1.05
CA VAL A 73 10.04 3.13 2.50
C VAL A 73 11.35 2.41 2.81
N THR A 74 11.89 1.59 1.90
CA THR A 74 13.10 0.80 2.17
C THR A 74 14.41 1.56 1.95
N PHE A 75 14.40 2.67 1.20
CA PHE A 75 15.61 3.41 0.87
C PHE A 75 15.52 4.93 1.09
N GLY A 76 14.32 5.48 1.29
CA GLY A 76 14.12 6.92 1.50
C GLY A 76 14.45 7.73 0.25
N MET A 77 13.44 8.10 -0.54
CA MET A 77 13.68 8.88 -1.76
C MET A 77 13.91 10.38 -1.43
N PRO A 78 15.05 10.98 -1.84
CA PRO A 78 15.28 12.40 -1.65
C PRO A 78 14.16 13.25 -2.25
N ASN A 79 13.83 14.33 -1.55
CA ASN A 79 12.82 15.30 -1.91
C ASN A 79 11.36 14.78 -1.90
N LEU A 80 11.10 13.66 -1.22
CA LEU A 80 9.77 13.05 -1.06
C LEU A 80 9.50 12.60 0.40
N MET A 81 10.05 13.31 1.38
CA MET A 81 9.99 12.91 2.80
C MET A 81 8.56 12.65 3.28
N HIS A 82 7.62 13.56 2.99
CA HIS A 82 6.20 13.43 3.33
C HIS A 82 5.53 12.19 2.75
N TYR A 83 5.77 11.88 1.47
CA TYR A 83 5.24 10.68 0.84
C TYR A 83 5.85 9.41 1.43
N VAL A 84 7.17 9.40 1.65
CA VAL A 84 7.88 8.29 2.32
C VAL A 84 7.31 8.07 3.72
N ALA A 85 7.12 9.13 4.51
CA ALA A 85 6.53 9.08 5.84
C ALA A 85 5.10 8.52 5.82
N ALA A 86 4.26 8.98 4.88
CA ALA A 86 2.91 8.49 4.75
C ALA A 86 2.85 7.00 4.37
N LYS A 87 3.70 6.54 3.44
CA LYS A 87 3.76 5.12 3.07
C LYS A 87 4.38 4.25 4.16
N ALA A 88 5.30 4.78 4.96
CA ALA A 88 5.81 4.11 6.15
C ALA A 88 4.72 3.97 7.24
N ALA A 89 3.88 5.00 7.42
CA ALA A 89 2.74 4.93 8.33
C ALA A 89 1.77 3.80 7.95
N VAL A 90 1.52 3.57 6.66
CA VAL A 90 0.70 2.44 6.19
C VAL A 90 1.27 1.08 6.64
N VAL A 91 2.61 0.91 6.67
CA VAL A 91 3.25 -0.31 7.18
C VAL A 91 3.03 -0.45 8.69
N GLY A 92 3.20 0.64 9.45
CA GLY A 92 2.90 0.66 10.89
C GLY A 92 1.44 0.33 11.20
N MET A 93 0.50 0.96 10.49
CA MET A 93 -0.93 0.70 10.61
C MET A 93 -1.28 -0.75 10.27
N THR A 94 -0.63 -1.33 9.25
CA THR A 94 -0.82 -2.73 8.87
C THR A 94 -0.47 -3.67 10.01
N ARG A 95 0.67 -3.45 10.66
CA ARG A 95 1.12 -4.27 11.81
C ARG A 95 0.21 -4.12 13.02
N ALA A 96 -0.17 -2.88 13.37
CA ALA A 96 -1.07 -2.63 14.48
C ALA A 96 -2.44 -3.30 14.27
N MET A 97 -3.06 -3.07 13.10
CA MET A 97 -4.35 -3.68 12.77
C MET A 97 -4.27 -5.22 12.69
N ALA A 98 -3.16 -5.78 12.21
CA ALA A 98 -2.95 -7.23 12.22
C ALA A 98 -3.00 -7.81 13.64
N SER A 99 -2.32 -7.18 14.59
CA SER A 99 -2.33 -7.60 16.00
C SER A 99 -3.72 -7.47 16.64
N GLU A 100 -4.44 -6.38 16.38
CA GLU A 100 -5.77 -6.13 16.95
C GLU A 100 -6.87 -7.02 16.34
N LEU A 101 -6.78 -7.33 15.05
CA LEU A 101 -7.81 -8.05 14.31
C LEU A 101 -7.56 -9.56 14.21
N GLY A 102 -6.33 -10.01 14.49
CA GLY A 102 -5.95 -11.42 14.51
C GLY A 102 -6.86 -12.34 15.35
N PRO A 103 -7.25 -11.96 16.60
CA PRO A 103 -8.18 -12.76 17.42
C PRO A 103 -9.56 -12.99 16.78
N PHE A 104 -9.92 -12.20 15.76
CA PHE A 104 -11.16 -12.32 15.01
C PHE A 104 -10.98 -13.08 13.68
N GLY A 105 -9.84 -13.73 13.43
CA GLY A 105 -9.61 -14.48 12.19
C GLY A 105 -9.40 -13.60 10.95
N ILE A 106 -9.04 -12.33 11.15
CA ILE A 106 -8.82 -11.36 10.08
C ILE A 106 -7.32 -11.16 9.89
N THR A 107 -6.85 -11.24 8.64
CA THR A 107 -5.45 -10.91 8.31
C THR A 107 -5.35 -9.50 7.74
N VAL A 108 -4.24 -8.82 8.05
CA VAL A 108 -3.94 -7.49 7.54
C VAL A 108 -2.51 -7.48 7.03
N ASN A 109 -2.30 -7.23 5.74
CA ASN A 109 -0.98 -7.19 5.12
C ASN A 109 -0.83 -5.94 4.25
N ALA A 110 0.39 -5.67 3.81
CA ALA A 110 0.70 -4.61 2.87
C ALA A 110 1.42 -5.17 1.64
N VAL A 111 1.17 -4.53 0.50
CA VAL A 111 1.96 -4.67 -0.72
C VAL A 111 2.68 -3.36 -0.96
N ALA A 112 3.97 -3.41 -1.25
CA ALA A 112 4.83 -2.26 -1.47
C ALA A 112 5.44 -2.31 -2.88
N PRO A 113 4.75 -1.73 -3.88
CA PRO A 113 5.23 -1.75 -5.25
C PRO A 113 6.44 -0.85 -5.48
N GLY A 114 7.23 -1.21 -6.49
CA GLY A 114 8.18 -0.31 -7.15
C GLY A 114 7.49 0.63 -8.15
N LEU A 115 8.22 1.07 -9.18
CA LEU A 115 7.65 1.89 -10.24
C LEU A 115 6.78 1.04 -11.17
N VAL A 116 5.45 1.18 -11.04
CA VAL A 116 4.45 0.47 -11.84
C VAL A 116 3.99 1.32 -13.01
N ALA A 117 3.95 0.76 -14.21
CA ALA A 117 3.55 1.44 -15.44
C ALA A 117 2.02 1.62 -15.58
N THR A 118 1.41 2.25 -14.60
CA THR A 118 0.01 2.68 -14.61
C THR A 118 -0.23 3.80 -15.64
N PRO A 119 -1.48 4.05 -16.08
CA PRO A 119 -1.79 5.19 -16.95
C PRO A 119 -1.29 6.53 -16.39
N ALA A 120 -1.46 6.77 -15.08
CA ALA A 120 -1.00 7.99 -14.44
C ALA A 120 0.54 8.10 -14.42
N ALA A 121 1.24 7.00 -14.17
CA ALA A 121 2.71 6.96 -14.20
C ALA A 121 3.25 7.21 -15.63
N ARG A 122 2.63 6.59 -16.65
CA ARG A 122 3.02 6.80 -18.05
C ARG A 122 2.80 8.23 -18.53
N GLN A 123 1.85 8.96 -17.95
CA GLN A 123 1.60 10.37 -18.25
C GLN A 123 2.57 11.32 -17.53
N SER A 124 3.09 10.94 -16.36
CA SER A 124 3.87 11.84 -15.49
C SER A 124 5.37 11.54 -15.43
N ALA A 125 5.79 10.32 -15.78
CA ALA A 125 7.18 9.89 -15.79
C ALA A 125 7.71 9.73 -17.22
N SER A 126 8.93 10.20 -17.47
CA SER A 126 9.63 9.99 -18.74
C SER A 126 10.10 8.54 -18.88
N GLN A 127 10.37 8.10 -20.11
CA GLN A 127 10.94 6.77 -20.37
C GLN A 127 12.24 6.54 -19.59
N ALA A 128 13.09 7.56 -19.47
CA ALA A 128 14.33 7.50 -18.70
C ALA A 128 14.11 7.15 -17.21
N ILE A 129 12.98 7.55 -16.62
CA ILE A 129 12.64 7.17 -15.23
C ILE A 129 12.32 5.67 -15.16
N PHE A 130 11.61 5.13 -16.15
CA PHE A 130 11.35 3.69 -16.23
C PHE A 130 12.62 2.89 -16.47
N ASP A 131 13.51 3.36 -17.35
CA ASP A 131 14.78 2.71 -17.64
C ASP A 131 15.69 2.70 -16.40
N HIS A 132 15.74 3.80 -15.65
CA HIS A 132 16.48 3.88 -14.39
C HIS A 132 15.92 2.94 -13.32
N ALA A 133 14.59 2.82 -13.22
CA ALA A 133 13.98 1.85 -12.32
C ALA A 133 14.32 0.40 -12.75
N LEU A 134 14.35 0.12 -14.05
CA LEU A 134 14.68 -1.20 -14.60
C LEU A 134 16.15 -1.58 -14.37
N ASP A 135 17.06 -0.60 -14.42
CA ASP A 135 18.49 -0.83 -14.17
C ASP A 135 18.74 -1.35 -12.74
N LYS A 136 18.00 -0.85 -11.76
CA LYS A 136 18.11 -1.30 -10.37
C LYS A 136 17.49 -2.66 -10.10
N GLN A 137 16.47 -3.06 -10.87
CA GLN A 137 15.80 -4.33 -10.69
C GLN A 137 16.70 -5.54 -10.97
N ARG A 138 16.45 -6.67 -10.31
CA ARG A 138 17.06 -7.96 -10.64
C ARG A 138 16.27 -8.69 -11.71
N LEU A 139 14.94 -8.57 -11.68
CA LEU A 139 14.06 -9.03 -12.75
C LEU A 139 13.90 -7.88 -13.76
N LYS A 140 14.43 -8.07 -14.97
CA LYS A 140 14.47 -7.01 -15.99
C LYS A 140 13.18 -6.90 -16.80
N HIS A 141 12.06 -6.64 -16.13
CA HIS A 141 10.80 -6.27 -16.77
C HIS A 141 10.17 -5.03 -16.12
N VAL A 142 9.39 -4.29 -16.89
CA VAL A 142 8.62 -3.16 -16.38
C VAL A 142 7.43 -3.71 -15.58
N LEU A 143 7.30 -3.29 -14.32
CA LEU A 143 6.19 -3.70 -13.48
C LEU A 143 4.87 -3.14 -14.00
N THR A 144 3.84 -3.97 -13.93
CA THR A 144 2.49 -3.70 -14.40
C THR A 144 1.50 -3.73 -13.23
N PRO A 145 0.29 -3.18 -13.41
CA PRO A 145 -0.77 -3.33 -12.42
C PRO A 145 -1.07 -4.80 -12.06
N ASP A 146 -0.90 -5.72 -13.01
CA ASP A 146 -1.16 -7.15 -12.81
C ASP A 146 -0.17 -7.78 -11.83
N ASP A 147 1.09 -7.34 -11.80
CA ASP A 147 2.08 -7.80 -10.82
C ASP A 147 1.67 -7.45 -9.39
N VAL A 148 1.12 -6.24 -9.20
CA VAL A 148 0.59 -5.80 -7.90
C VAL A 148 -0.70 -6.56 -7.56
N ALA A 149 -1.59 -6.74 -8.54
CA ALA A 149 -2.85 -7.45 -8.35
C ALA A 149 -2.63 -8.93 -7.97
N ALA A 150 -1.64 -9.59 -8.57
CA ALA A 150 -1.24 -10.95 -8.23
C ALA A 150 -0.78 -11.04 -6.77
N ALA A 151 0.08 -10.12 -6.32
CA ALA A 151 0.53 -10.06 -4.93
C ALA A 151 -0.60 -9.79 -3.93
N VAL A 152 -1.53 -8.88 -4.26
CA VAL A 152 -2.74 -8.65 -3.47
C VAL A 152 -3.58 -9.92 -3.38
N SER A 153 -3.75 -10.61 -4.52
CA SER A 153 -4.53 -11.84 -4.60
C SER A 153 -3.96 -12.94 -3.72
N CYS A 154 -2.63 -13.09 -3.66
CA CYS A 154 -1.97 -14.02 -2.75
C CYS A 154 -2.41 -13.81 -1.30
N PHE A 155 -2.49 -12.58 -0.80
CA PHE A 155 -2.96 -12.32 0.57
C PHE A 155 -4.46 -12.58 0.78
N CYS A 156 -5.24 -12.60 -0.29
CA CYS A 156 -6.68 -12.83 -0.25
C CYS A 156 -7.06 -14.32 -0.29
N LEU A 157 -6.12 -15.21 -0.65
CA LEU A 157 -6.37 -16.65 -0.73
C LEU A 157 -6.68 -17.28 0.64
N PRO A 158 -7.54 -18.32 0.70
CA PRO A 158 -7.78 -19.10 1.92
C PRO A 158 -6.51 -19.70 2.54
N GLU A 159 -5.56 -20.11 1.71
CA GLU A 159 -4.28 -20.72 2.08
C GLU A 159 -3.38 -19.73 2.84
N SER A 160 -3.56 -18.43 2.59
CA SER A 160 -2.78 -17.35 3.23
C SER A 160 -3.32 -16.93 4.60
N ARG A 161 -4.21 -17.73 5.22
CA ARG A 161 -4.82 -17.41 6.52
C ARG A 161 -3.83 -17.23 7.69
N SER A 162 -2.61 -17.75 7.55
CA SER A 162 -1.55 -17.64 8.56
C SER A 162 -0.60 -16.47 8.30
N ILE A 163 -0.83 -15.66 7.27
CA ILE A 163 0.04 -14.54 6.89
C ILE A 163 -0.64 -13.23 7.29
N THR A 164 -0.09 -12.53 8.29
CA THR A 164 -0.61 -11.25 8.77
C THR A 164 0.54 -10.36 9.26
N GLY A 165 0.36 -9.04 9.22
CA GLY A 165 1.35 -8.03 9.59
C GLY A 165 2.51 -7.89 8.60
N GLN A 166 2.47 -8.59 7.47
CA GLN A 166 3.59 -8.65 6.51
C GLN A 166 3.52 -7.52 5.48
N THR A 167 4.67 -7.14 4.95
CA THR A 167 4.78 -6.24 3.80
C THR A 167 5.53 -6.94 2.69
N LEU A 168 4.84 -7.21 1.57
CA LEU A 168 5.44 -7.83 0.39
C LEU A 168 5.92 -6.76 -0.58
N LEU A 169 7.23 -6.75 -0.87
CA LEU A 169 7.79 -5.89 -1.91
C LEU A 169 7.50 -6.47 -3.30
N VAL A 170 6.90 -5.67 -4.17
CA VAL A 170 6.67 -6.00 -5.58
C VAL A 170 7.44 -5.00 -6.42
N ASN A 171 8.77 -5.16 -6.45
CA ASN A 171 9.69 -4.15 -6.96
C ASN A 171 10.76 -4.73 -7.91
N GLY A 172 10.56 -5.95 -8.43
CA GLY A 172 11.53 -6.62 -9.31
C GLY A 172 12.91 -6.85 -8.69
N GLY A 173 13.07 -6.74 -7.36
CA GLY A 173 14.37 -6.83 -6.69
C GLY A 173 15.19 -5.54 -6.68
N ASP A 174 14.58 -4.38 -6.95
CA ASP A 174 15.21 -3.04 -6.80
C ASP A 174 15.79 -2.83 -5.39
N GLY A 175 15.12 -3.36 -4.37
CA GLY A 175 15.63 -3.44 -3.00
C GLY A 175 14.99 -4.58 -2.24
N PHE A 176 15.62 -4.98 -1.13
CA PHE A 176 15.14 -6.06 -0.27
C PHE A 176 14.53 -5.51 1.02
N GLY A 177 13.57 -6.24 1.60
CA GLY A 177 13.05 -5.91 2.93
C GLY A 177 14.11 -6.16 3.99
N GLY A 178 14.07 -5.40 5.09
CA GLY A 178 14.86 -5.72 6.27
C GLY A 178 14.44 -7.06 6.87
N VAL A 179 15.43 -7.85 7.29
CA VAL A 179 15.25 -9.05 8.12
C VAL A 179 14.95 -8.67 9.57
#